data_AF-A0A524JUY0-F1
#
_entry.id   AF-A0A524JUY0-F1
#
_cell.length_a   1.000
_cell.length_b   1.000
_cell.length_c   1.000
_cell.angle_alpha   90.00
_cell.angle_beta   90.00
_cell.angle_gamma   90.00
#
_symmetry.space_group_name_H-M   'P 1'
#
loop_
_entity.id
_entity.type
_entity.pdbx_description
1 polymer ?
#
loop_
_entity_poly.entity_id
_entity_poly.type
_entity_poly.pdbx_seq_one_letter_code
_entity_poly.pdbx_strand_id
1 'polypeptide(L)' 'EKSWEDAAQNAVTEASKSVKNIRSVYVHEQSGTVNHGKIEQYRVNVKITFEVK' A
#
# COMPACT_ATOMS: atom_id res chain seq x y z
N GLU A 1 -1.74 -14.01 0.71
CA GLU A 1 -2.19 -13.89 2.12
C GLU A 1 -2.50 -12.42 2.40
N LYS A 2 -3.46 -12.10 3.27
CA LYS A 2 -3.76 -10.69 3.58
C LYS A 2 -2.81 -10.22 4.68
N SER A 3 -1.83 -9.39 4.33
CA SER A 3 -0.86 -8.79 5.25
C SER A 3 -0.66 -7.31 4.94
N TRP A 4 0.09 -6.60 5.79
CA TRP A 4 0.49 -5.21 5.55
C TRP A 4 1.33 -5.06 4.28
N GLU A 5 2.16 -6.06 3.97
CA GLU A 5 2.99 -6.09 2.76
C GLU A 5 2.14 -6.23 1.51
N ASP A 6 1.11 -7.09 1.55
CA ASP A 6 0.13 -7.23 0.46
C ASP A 6 -0.61 -5.90 0.20
N ALA A 7 -1.01 -5.20 1.27
CA ALA A 7 -1.64 -3.89 1.15
C ALA A 7 -0.70 -2.84 0.52
N ALA A 8 0.59 -2.85 0.88
CA ALA A 8 1.59 -1.96 0.29
C ALA A 8 1.86 -2.29 -1.19
N GLN A 9 1.98 -3.58 -1.53
CA GLN A 9 2.18 -4.04 -2.89
C GLN A 9 0.97 -3.69 -3.79
N ASN A 10 -0.26 -3.80 -3.26
CA ASN A 10 -1.47 -3.39 -3.95
C ASN A 10 -1.46 -1.88 -4.25
N ALA A 11 -1.04 -1.05 -3.30
CA ALA A 11 -0.92 0.39 -3.53
C ALA A 11 0.08 0.74 -4.64
N VAL A 12 1.24 0.08 -4.68
CA VAL A 12 2.24 0.26 -5.75
C VAL A 12 1.71 -0.23 -7.09
N THR A 13 1.04 -1.39 -7.11
CA THR A 13 0.47 -1.98 -8.33
C THR A 13 -0.58 -1.05 -8.93
N GLU A 14 -1.47 -0.51 -8.11
CA GLU A 14 -2.47 0.44 -8.58
C GLU A 14 -1.83 1.72 -9.11
N ALA A 15 -0.89 2.31 -8.36
CA ALA A 15 -0.20 3.52 -8.80
C ALA A 15 0.58 3.34 -10.12
N SER A 16 1.15 2.15 -10.34
CA SER A 16 1.90 1.83 -11.56
C SER A 16 1.07 1.86 -12.84
N LYS A 17 -0.27 1.77 -12.72
CA LYS A 17 -1.18 1.90 -13.87
C LYS A 17 -1.24 3.32 -14.42
N SER A 18 -1.07 4.32 -13.56
CA SER A 18 -1.17 5.74 -13.93
C SER A 18 0.19 6.44 -13.96
N VAL A 19 1.14 6.01 -13.14
CA VAL A 19 2.42 6.66 -12.92
C VAL A 19 3.57 5.73 -13.29
N LYS A 20 4.44 6.21 -14.19
CA LYS A 20 5.63 5.47 -14.65
C LYS A 20 6.85 5.83 -13.80
N ASN A 21 7.85 4.96 -13.79
CA ASN A 21 9.13 5.15 -13.07
C ASN A 21 8.99 5.29 -11.55
N ILE A 22 8.13 4.48 -10.92
CA ILE A 22 8.07 4.37 -9.45
C ILE A 22 9.42 3.84 -8.93
N ARG A 23 10.03 4.55 -7.96
CA ARG A 23 11.35 4.23 -7.39
C ARG A 23 11.27 3.73 -5.96
N SER A 24 10.35 4.27 -5.17
CA SER A 24 10.19 3.90 -3.78
C SER A 24 8.77 4.11 -3.31
N VAL A 25 8.41 3.34 -2.28
CA VAL A 25 7.17 3.47 -1.53
C VAL A 25 7.51 3.64 -0.06
N TYR A 26 6.91 4.63 0.58
CA TYR A 26 7.08 4.93 1.99
C TYR A 26 5.76 4.74 2.72
N VAL A 27 5.73 3.84 3.71
CA VAL A 27 4.53 3.62 4.52
C VAL A 27 4.48 4.67 5.63
N HIS A 28 3.46 5.52 5.58
CA HIS A 28 3.24 6.54 6.60
C HIS A 28 2.49 5.95 7.80
N GLU A 29 1.38 5.28 7.53
CA GLU A 29 0.50 4.72 8.56
C GLU A 29 -0.06 3.38 8.11
N GLN A 30 -0.28 2.51 9.08
CA GLN A 30 -0.89 1.21 8.90
C GLN A 30 -2.07 1.06 9.87
N SER A 31 -3.23 0.70 9.35
CA SER A 31 -4.47 0.59 10.12
C SER A 31 -5.29 -0.62 9.65
N GLY A 32 -5.95 -1.29 10.58
CA GLY A 32 -6.61 -2.56 10.29
C GLY A 32 -8.00 -2.59 10.90
N THR A 33 -8.94 -3.19 10.19
CA THR A 33 -10.29 -3.39 10.72
C THR A 33 -10.33 -4.73 11.43
N VAL A 34 -10.75 -4.74 12.70
CA VAL A 34 -10.90 -5.97 13.49
C VAL A 34 -12.37 -6.35 13.53
N ASN A 35 -12.66 -7.62 13.26
CA ASN A 35 -13.99 -8.21 13.29
C ASN A 35 -13.93 -9.56 14.00
N HIS A 36 -14.81 -9.77 15.00
CA HIS A 36 -14.82 -10.98 15.85
C HIS A 36 -13.43 -11.38 16.39
N GLY A 37 -12.63 -10.39 16.81
CA GLY A 37 -11.29 -10.63 17.37
C GLY A 37 -10.21 -11.01 16.35
N LYS A 38 -10.50 -10.95 15.05
CA LYS A 38 -9.53 -11.17 13.96
C LYS A 38 -9.43 -9.94 13.09
N ILE A 39 -8.24 -9.67 12.56
CA ILE A 39 -8.06 -8.58 11.59
C ILE A 39 -8.70 -9.02 10.27
N GLU A 40 -9.73 -8.32 9.84
CA GLU A 40 -10.48 -8.58 8.61
C GLU A 40 -9.84 -7.90 7.39
N GLN A 41 -9.30 -6.69 7.59
CA GLN A 41 -8.68 -5.90 6.54
C GLN A 41 -7.42 -5.19 7.03
N TYR A 42 -6.42 -5.11 6.15
CA TYR A 42 -5.18 -4.37 6.34
C TYR A 42 -5.17 -3.18 5.38
N ARG A 43 -4.96 -1.97 5.90
CA ARG A 43 -4.89 -0.73 5.12
C ARG A 43 -3.60 0.00 5.42
N VAL A 44 -2.89 0.41 4.38
CA VAL A 44 -1.69 1.22 4.51
C VAL A 44 -1.89 2.53 3.78
N ASN A 45 -1.48 3.63 4.43
CA ASN A 45 -1.33 4.92 3.78
C ASN A 45 0.14 5.04 3.36
N VAL A 46 0.38 5.19 2.05
CA VAL A 46 1.73 5.21 1.50
C VAL A 46 1.97 6.44 0.65
N LYS A 47 3.21 6.92 0.65
CA LYS A 47 3.72 7.92 -0.29
C LYS A 47 4.55 7.20 -1.34
N ILE A 48 4.24 7.46 -2.62
CA ILE A 48 4.94 6.84 -3.75
C ILE A 48 5.79 7.90 -4.42
N THR A 49 7.08 7.61 -4.53
CA THR A 49 8.04 8.49 -5.22
C THR A 49 8.33 7.93 -6.59
N PHE A 50 8.22 8.79 -7.60
CA PHE A 50 8.45 8.46 -8.99
C PHE A 50 9.24 9.55 -9.70
N GLU A 51 9.96 9.17 -10.74
CA GLU A 51 10.76 10.07 -11.54
C GLU A 51 9.90 10.70 -12.65
N VAL A 52 9.90 12.04 -12.72
CA VAL A 52 9.24 12.81 -13.78
C VAL A 52 10.30 13.17 -14.83
N LYS A 53 9.97 12.96 -16.11
CA LYS A 53 10.81 13.33 -17.25
C LYS A 53 10.18 14.47 -18.03
#